data_AF-A0A7Y2HJE0-F1
#
_entry.id   AF-A0A7Y2HJE0-F1
#
_cell.length_a   1.000
_cell.length_b   1.000
_cell.length_c   1.000
_cell.angle_alpha   90.00
_cell.angle_beta   90.00
_cell.angle_gamma   90.00
#
_symmetry.space_group_name_H-M   'P 1'
#
loop_
_entity.id
_entity.type
_entity.pdbx_description
1 polymer ?
#
loop_
_entity_poly.entity_id
_entity_poly.type
_entity_poly.pdbx_seq_one_letter_code
_entity_poly.pdbx_strand_id
1 'polypeptide(L)'
;MIDFIKKCRFLLMFILFSTVYVACSDDPTEESNNDINVALEFQKYVDRFIEEGSSRGYEIDFSDTGLSIQFGSALPEDAAGVCSELGTGTSGSHEIEILKSYWEQLTDIQKERLIFHELGHCELSRPHDNSVFSNGDWKSIMRGSPLPPDKTPIVNYTGTRRDYYIDELFEPTTSAPSWLNLSVPYTDVSEDQKSMILSISDIEEFDELTTLTREVNFEIEMEMEVLSGLSFSGIYWAGPDIPNSLHLYVFDGKQIHIASGQQLYGIMHVFDYPSNIAFQKNKFTIRRVDDLYLLYFNEQFLYWLDYFPLRSAKIGSLNNEMVNDVRFHNVNVYTLD
;
A
#
# COMPACT_ATOMS: atom_id res chain seq x y z
N MET A 1 19.45 58.95 85.37
CA MET A 1 18.77 57.76 84.83
C MET A 1 17.88 58.14 83.64
N ILE A 2 18.40 58.96 82.73
CA ILE A 2 17.84 59.39 81.44
C ILE A 2 19.11 59.75 80.68
N ASP A 3 19.69 58.82 79.90
CA ASP A 3 20.70 59.08 78.84
C ASP A 3 21.41 57.83 78.25
N PHE A 4 20.79 56.64 78.32
CA PHE A 4 21.29 55.45 77.62
C PHE A 4 20.36 54.94 76.50
N ILE A 5 19.31 55.69 76.14
CA ILE A 5 18.23 55.24 75.24
C ILE A 5 18.26 55.92 73.84
N LYS A 6 19.24 56.77 73.53
CA LYS A 6 19.22 57.58 72.28
C LYS A 6 20.29 57.28 71.23
N LYS A 7 21.13 56.24 71.40
CA LYS A 7 22.16 55.85 70.41
C LYS A 7 22.02 54.41 69.88
N CYS A 8 20.79 53.97 69.66
CA CYS A 8 20.47 52.77 68.86
C CYS A 8 19.31 53.07 67.90
N ARG A 9 19.28 54.27 67.31
CA ARG A 9 18.28 54.68 66.31
C ARG A 9 18.90 55.07 64.95
N PHE A 10 20.16 54.72 64.72
CA PHE A 10 20.84 55.04 63.46
C PHE A 10 21.80 53.96 62.97
N LEU A 11 21.54 52.71 63.35
CA LEU A 11 22.22 51.55 62.75
C LEU A 11 21.16 50.52 62.38
N LEU A 12 20.88 50.47 61.08
CA LEU A 12 20.25 49.38 60.36
C LEU A 12 18.74 49.20 60.61
N MET A 13 18.06 50.29 60.33
CA MET A 13 16.88 50.34 59.46
C MET A 13 17.18 49.67 58.09
N PHE A 14 17.55 48.39 58.09
CA PHE A 14 17.84 47.57 56.89
C PHE A 14 17.58 46.07 57.13
N ILE A 15 16.88 45.72 58.21
CA ILE A 15 16.45 44.34 58.52
C ILE A 15 14.95 44.38 58.83
N LEU A 16 14.19 44.96 57.91
CA LEU A 16 12.73 44.94 57.92
C LEU A 16 12.21 44.88 56.48
N PHE A 17 12.79 43.99 55.68
CA PHE A 17 12.31 43.65 54.33
C PHE A 17 12.81 42.25 53.91
N SER A 18 12.73 41.31 54.84
CA SER A 18 13.01 39.89 54.60
C SER A 18 11.85 39.02 55.05
N THR A 19 10.63 39.49 54.79
CA THR A 19 9.57 38.57 54.36
C THR A 19 9.91 38.18 52.92
N VAL A 20 10.83 37.23 52.77
CA VAL A 20 10.89 36.45 51.54
C VAL A 20 9.55 35.72 51.49
N TYR A 21 8.66 36.27 50.68
CA TYR A 21 7.57 35.50 50.10
C TYR A 21 8.23 34.26 49.52
N VAL A 22 8.07 33.13 50.21
CA VAL A 22 8.04 31.84 49.52
C VAL A 22 6.73 31.89 48.74
N ALA A 23 6.76 32.60 47.62
CA ALA A 23 5.98 32.19 46.49
C ALA A 23 6.57 30.82 46.14
N CYS A 24 5.77 29.76 46.28
CA CYS A 24 5.87 28.71 45.29
C CYS A 24 5.78 29.45 43.96
N SER A 25 6.91 29.56 43.26
CA SER A 25 6.80 29.29 41.84
C SER A 25 6.14 27.93 41.81
N ASP A 26 4.88 27.89 41.39
CA ASP A 26 4.53 26.81 40.48
C ASP A 26 5.65 26.90 39.45
N ASP A 27 6.65 26.01 39.57
CA ASP A 27 7.40 25.62 38.39
C ASP A 27 6.29 25.39 37.39
N PRO A 28 6.25 26.12 36.25
CA PRO A 28 5.41 25.64 35.19
C PRO A 28 5.91 24.21 35.01
N THR A 29 5.08 23.24 35.42
CA THR A 29 5.08 21.93 34.81
C THR A 29 5.29 22.27 33.35
N GLU A 30 6.43 21.87 32.79
CA GLU A 30 6.63 21.95 31.35
C GLU A 30 5.32 21.40 30.80
N GLU A 31 4.47 22.29 30.28
CA GLU A 31 3.37 21.86 29.43
C GLU A 31 4.13 21.02 28.41
N SER A 32 3.86 19.72 28.36
CA SER A 32 4.40 18.91 27.28
C SER A 32 3.82 19.57 26.05
N ASN A 33 4.62 20.42 25.43
CA ASN A 33 4.33 20.97 24.15
C ASN A 33 4.42 19.72 23.28
N ASN A 34 3.25 19.13 23.05
CA ASN A 34 3.07 18.00 22.17
C ASN A 34 3.32 18.56 20.77
N ASP A 35 4.60 18.76 20.47
CA ASP A 35 5.04 19.48 19.29
C ASP A 35 4.70 18.61 18.09
N ILE A 36 3.80 19.13 17.24
CA ILE A 36 3.53 18.54 15.94
C ILE A 36 4.71 18.89 15.03
N ASN A 37 5.56 17.90 14.78
CA ASN A 37 6.75 17.98 13.95
C ASN A 37 6.68 16.98 12.78
N VAL A 38 5.85 17.31 11.79
CA VAL A 38 5.68 16.50 10.59
C VAL A 38 6.48 17.12 9.45
N ALA A 39 7.44 16.37 8.88
CA ALA A 39 8.16 16.85 7.71
C ALA A 39 7.20 17.09 6.52
N LEU A 40 7.50 18.09 5.69
CA LEU A 40 6.60 18.55 4.62
C LEU A 40 6.23 17.43 3.61
N GLU A 41 7.10 16.45 3.42
CA GLU A 41 6.83 15.32 2.53
C GLU A 41 5.69 14.42 3.02
N PHE A 42 5.43 14.41 4.34
CA PHE A 42 4.42 13.56 4.98
C PHE A 42 3.11 14.30 5.23
N GLN A 43 3.15 15.62 5.38
CA GLN A 43 2.00 16.43 5.81
C GLN A 43 0.73 16.13 4.99
N LYS A 44 0.84 16.07 3.67
CA LYS A 44 -0.33 15.80 2.81
C LYS A 44 -1.01 14.46 3.07
N TYR A 45 -0.31 13.46 3.61
CA TYR A 45 -0.88 12.16 3.94
C TYR A 45 -1.47 12.16 5.35
N VAL A 46 -0.89 12.92 6.28
CA VAL A 46 -1.50 13.19 7.60
C VAL A 46 -2.82 13.93 7.42
N ASP A 47 -2.85 14.96 6.57
CA ASP A 47 -4.07 15.73 6.27
C ASP A 47 -5.16 14.82 5.68
N ARG A 48 -4.80 13.92 4.74
CA ARG A 48 -5.74 12.93 4.20
C ARG A 48 -6.26 11.97 5.27
N PHE A 49 -5.42 11.53 6.19
CA PHE A 49 -5.83 10.65 7.28
C PHE A 49 -6.88 11.32 8.18
N ILE A 50 -6.65 12.59 8.54
CA ILE A 50 -7.60 13.41 9.31
C ILE A 50 -8.91 13.61 8.53
N GLU A 51 -8.83 13.92 7.24
CA GLU A 51 -10.00 14.10 6.37
C GLU A 51 -10.84 12.81 6.26
N GLU A 52 -10.17 11.68 6.04
CA GLU A 52 -10.82 10.36 5.92
C GLU A 52 -11.45 9.93 7.26
N GLY A 53 -10.80 10.18 8.39
CA GLY A 53 -11.36 9.96 9.72
C GLY A 53 -12.59 10.84 9.98
N SER A 54 -12.49 12.14 9.68
CA SER A 54 -13.59 13.09 9.81
C SER A 54 -14.81 12.70 8.98
N SER A 55 -14.59 12.24 7.74
CA SER A 55 -15.66 11.74 6.87
C SER A 55 -16.41 10.53 7.43
N ARG A 56 -15.78 9.80 8.37
CA ARG A 56 -16.32 8.62 9.08
C ARG A 56 -16.78 8.93 10.50
N GLY A 57 -16.74 10.20 10.91
CA GLY A 57 -17.19 10.66 12.23
C GLY A 57 -16.13 10.56 13.34
N TYR A 58 -14.86 10.41 12.97
CA TYR A 58 -13.73 10.45 13.91
C TYR A 58 -13.14 11.86 13.95
N GLU A 59 -12.97 12.40 15.15
CA GLU A 59 -12.25 13.65 15.37
C GLU A 59 -10.81 13.29 15.74
N ILE A 60 -9.87 13.57 14.85
CA ILE A 60 -8.45 13.29 15.03
C ILE A 60 -7.76 14.63 15.25
N ASP A 61 -7.16 14.78 16.42
CA ASP A 61 -6.37 15.94 16.80
C ASP A 61 -5.10 15.47 17.49
N PHE A 62 -3.95 15.86 16.96
CA PHE A 62 -2.65 15.51 17.52
C PHE A 62 -2.17 16.54 18.56
N SER A 63 -3.03 17.45 19.02
CA SER A 63 -2.64 18.47 20.02
C SER A 63 -2.42 17.89 21.42
N ASP A 64 -3.08 16.78 21.76
CA ASP A 64 -3.01 16.10 23.06
C ASP A 64 -2.02 14.93 23.10
N THR A 65 -1.72 14.34 21.95
CA THR A 65 -0.72 13.28 21.78
C THR A 65 0.59 13.78 21.21
N GLY A 66 0.57 14.79 20.35
CA GLY A 66 1.73 15.21 19.56
C GLY A 66 1.96 14.27 18.38
N LEU A 67 2.65 14.74 17.35
CA LEU A 67 2.98 13.90 16.20
C LEU A 67 4.31 14.33 15.58
N SER A 68 5.29 13.44 15.61
CA SER A 68 6.55 13.57 14.90
C SER A 68 6.62 12.54 13.77
N ILE A 69 6.81 13.00 12.53
CA ILE A 69 7.08 12.09 11.40
C ILE A 69 8.33 12.55 10.69
N GLN A 70 9.34 11.68 10.68
CA GLN A 70 10.65 11.97 10.09
C GLN A 70 11.22 10.78 9.31
N PHE A 71 12.21 11.06 8.46
CA PHE A 71 13.04 9.99 7.92
C PHE A 71 14.00 9.50 9.00
N GLY A 72 14.04 8.19 9.21
CA GLY A 72 14.87 7.54 10.22
C GLY A 72 15.59 6.31 9.68
N SER A 73 16.18 5.54 10.60
CA SER A 73 16.94 4.32 10.27
C SER A 73 16.07 3.06 10.15
N ALA A 74 14.77 3.16 10.47
CA ALA A 74 13.77 2.08 10.43
C ALA A 74 14.33 0.72 10.90
N LEU A 75 14.31 0.50 12.23
CA LEU A 75 14.66 -0.74 12.91
C LEU A 75 13.58 -1.05 13.98
N PRO A 76 13.24 -2.33 14.25
CA PRO A 76 14.00 -3.54 13.92
C PRO A 76 13.54 -4.29 12.65
N GLU A 77 14.53 -4.84 11.92
CA GLU A 77 14.49 -5.77 10.76
C GLU A 77 13.40 -5.52 9.69
N ASP A 78 13.81 -4.88 8.58
CA ASP A 78 13.08 -4.75 7.31
C ASP A 78 11.77 -3.94 7.32
N ALA A 79 11.52 -3.19 8.39
CA ALA A 79 10.37 -2.29 8.48
C ALA A 79 10.52 -1.09 7.52
N ALA A 80 9.46 -0.79 6.77
CA ALA A 80 9.37 0.39 5.91
C ALA A 80 9.08 1.69 6.69
N GLY A 81 8.43 1.53 7.84
CA GLY A 81 8.11 2.55 8.83
C GLY A 81 7.98 1.90 10.20
N VAL A 82 8.14 2.69 11.25
CA VAL A 82 7.90 2.25 12.63
C VAL A 82 7.23 3.40 13.38
N CYS A 83 6.06 3.13 13.93
CA CYS A 83 5.45 3.90 14.99
C CYS A 83 6.02 3.47 16.36
N SER A 84 6.44 4.45 17.16
CA SER A 84 6.78 4.28 18.57
C SER A 84 6.04 5.31 19.41
N GLU A 85 5.42 4.85 20.49
CA GLU A 85 4.92 5.72 21.54
C GLU A 85 6.06 6.03 22.51
N LEU A 86 6.51 7.30 22.56
CA LEU A 86 7.48 7.75 23.57
C LEU A 86 6.76 8.29 24.80
N GLY A 87 6.79 7.54 25.90
CA GLY A 87 6.27 7.99 27.20
C GLY A 87 5.60 6.85 27.98
N THR A 88 5.50 6.97 29.30
CA THR A 88 4.69 6.05 30.12
C THR A 88 3.43 6.78 30.57
N GLY A 89 2.27 6.50 29.97
CA GLY A 89 0.97 7.08 30.34
C GLY A 89 0.24 7.79 29.20
N THR A 90 -0.83 8.53 29.51
CA THR A 90 -1.69 9.30 28.60
C THR A 90 -1.04 10.57 28.02
N SER A 91 0.28 10.58 27.89
CA SER A 91 1.08 11.77 27.53
C SER A 91 2.27 11.37 26.65
N GLY A 92 2.10 10.28 25.89
CA GLY A 92 3.12 9.78 24.99
C GLY A 92 3.06 10.51 23.64
N SER A 93 4.22 10.89 23.11
CA SER A 93 4.33 11.45 21.76
C SER A 93 4.25 10.34 20.72
N HIS A 94 3.44 10.54 19.68
CA HIS A 94 3.44 9.67 18.50
C HIS A 94 4.67 9.99 17.64
N GLU A 95 5.64 9.07 17.62
CA GLU A 95 6.82 9.19 16.76
C GLU A 95 6.80 8.13 15.66
N ILE A 96 6.86 8.59 14.42
CA ILE A 96 6.91 7.72 13.24
C ILE A 96 8.21 7.97 12.49
N GLU A 97 9.02 6.92 12.35
CA GLU A 97 10.20 6.92 11.50
C GLU A 97 9.92 6.18 10.19
N ILE A 98 10.21 6.81 9.05
CA ILE A 98 10.07 6.21 7.72
C ILE A 98 11.44 5.98 7.09
N LEU A 99 11.64 4.81 6.47
CA LEU A 99 12.85 4.53 5.70
C LEU A 99 12.87 5.30 4.39
N LYS A 100 13.76 6.29 4.27
CA LYS A 100 13.82 7.18 3.09
C LYS A 100 14.02 6.46 1.76
N SER A 101 14.92 5.48 1.72
CA SER A 101 15.20 4.72 0.49
C SER A 101 13.97 3.94 0.01
N TYR A 102 13.14 3.46 0.94
CA TYR A 102 11.87 2.83 0.59
C TYR A 102 10.84 3.86 0.12
N TRP A 103 10.67 4.95 0.88
CA TRP A 103 9.75 6.04 0.56
C TRP A 103 9.90 6.59 -0.86
N GLU A 104 11.13 6.81 -1.32
CA GLU A 104 11.41 7.40 -2.62
C GLU A 104 10.94 6.52 -3.80
N GLN A 105 10.78 5.21 -3.58
CA GLN A 105 10.30 4.26 -4.58
C GLN A 105 8.77 4.16 -4.64
N LEU A 106 8.08 4.70 -3.64
CA LEU A 106 6.62 4.58 -3.52
C LEU A 106 5.87 5.58 -4.39
N THR A 107 4.80 5.11 -5.02
CA THR A 107 3.75 5.94 -5.63
C THR A 107 2.96 6.72 -4.56
N ASP A 108 2.19 7.73 -4.97
CA ASP A 108 1.37 8.53 -4.05
C ASP A 108 0.45 7.67 -3.17
N ILE A 109 -0.20 6.68 -3.77
CA ILE A 109 -1.14 5.80 -3.06
C ILE A 109 -0.43 4.82 -2.10
N GLN A 110 0.78 4.37 -2.45
CA GLN A 110 1.59 3.53 -1.57
C GLN A 110 2.15 4.30 -0.38
N LYS A 111 2.49 5.59 -0.57
CA LYS A 111 2.89 6.50 0.50
C LYS A 111 1.75 6.76 1.47
N GLU A 112 0.54 7.00 0.94
CA GLU A 112 -0.66 7.12 1.76
C GLU A 112 -0.88 5.86 2.61
N ARG A 113 -0.88 4.67 2.00
CA ARG A 113 -1.04 3.40 2.72
C ARG A 113 -0.01 3.23 3.83
N LEU A 114 1.26 3.59 3.58
CA LEU A 114 2.32 3.48 4.57
C LEU A 114 2.05 4.41 5.76
N ILE A 115 1.75 5.70 5.51
CA ILE A 115 1.45 6.65 6.58
C ILE A 115 0.18 6.24 7.35
N PHE A 116 -0.85 5.76 6.66
CA PHE A 116 -2.08 5.28 7.28
C PHE A 116 -1.85 4.04 8.15
N HIS A 117 -0.93 3.15 7.75
CA HIS A 117 -0.54 2.00 8.56
C HIS A 117 0.14 2.45 9.86
N GLU A 118 1.13 3.35 9.78
CA GLU A 118 1.84 3.84 10.98
C GLU A 118 0.93 4.67 11.89
N LEU A 119 0.07 5.52 11.33
CA LEU A 119 -0.95 6.25 12.10
C LEU A 119 -2.01 5.29 12.66
N GLY A 120 -2.30 4.18 11.98
CA GLY A 120 -3.11 3.10 12.53
C GLY A 120 -2.54 2.58 13.85
N HIS A 121 -1.22 2.38 13.93
CA HIS A 121 -0.55 2.01 15.18
C HIS A 121 -0.63 3.13 16.22
N CYS A 122 -0.15 4.33 15.86
CA CYS A 122 0.05 5.43 16.79
C CYS A 122 -1.27 6.03 17.28
N GLU A 123 -2.16 6.42 16.36
CA GLU A 123 -3.37 7.18 16.68
C GLU A 123 -4.56 6.26 17.00
N LEU A 124 -4.68 5.14 16.30
CA LEU A 124 -5.86 4.25 16.41
C LEU A 124 -5.60 3.00 17.25
N SER A 125 -4.39 2.87 17.83
CA SER A 125 -3.95 1.72 18.63
C SER A 125 -4.20 0.38 17.94
N ARG A 126 -4.08 0.33 16.61
CA ARG A 126 -4.36 -0.87 15.81
C ARG A 126 -3.19 -1.84 15.90
N PRO A 127 -3.40 -3.11 16.31
CA PRO A 127 -2.37 -4.12 16.20
C PRO A 127 -2.23 -4.61 14.75
N HIS A 128 -1.14 -5.32 14.46
CA HIS A 128 -1.03 -6.01 13.19
C HIS A 128 -2.14 -7.07 13.02
N ASP A 129 -2.72 -7.18 11.83
CA ASP A 129 -3.63 -8.25 11.43
C ASP A 129 -3.18 -8.91 10.11
N ASN A 130 -2.70 -10.15 10.23
CA ASN A 130 -2.25 -10.97 9.10
C ASN A 130 -3.34 -11.91 8.56
N SER A 131 -4.60 -11.66 8.88
CA SER A 131 -5.71 -12.41 8.32
C SER A 131 -5.96 -12.04 6.85
N VAL A 132 -6.44 -13.02 6.08
CA VAL A 132 -6.75 -12.87 4.66
C VAL A 132 -8.19 -13.30 4.39
N PHE A 133 -8.76 -12.73 3.33
CA PHE A 133 -10.05 -13.16 2.80
C PHE A 133 -9.94 -14.46 1.99
N SER A 134 -11.10 -15.03 1.65
CA SER A 134 -11.19 -16.26 0.85
C SER A 134 -10.64 -16.12 -0.56
N ASN A 135 -10.63 -14.90 -1.12
CA ASN A 135 -10.02 -14.60 -2.42
C ASN A 135 -8.50 -14.35 -2.32
N GLY A 136 -7.92 -14.47 -1.12
CA GLY A 136 -6.50 -14.30 -0.86
C GLY A 136 -6.05 -12.87 -0.54
N ASP A 137 -6.91 -11.86 -0.67
CA ASP A 137 -6.57 -10.48 -0.30
C ASP A 137 -6.37 -10.33 1.21
N TRP A 138 -5.50 -9.41 1.62
CA TRP A 138 -5.37 -9.02 3.04
C TRP A 138 -6.69 -8.47 3.57
N LYS A 139 -7.03 -8.76 4.82
CA LYS A 139 -8.23 -8.16 5.43
C LYS A 139 -8.01 -6.74 5.90
N SER A 140 -6.76 -6.38 6.21
CA SER A 140 -6.40 -5.08 6.74
C SER A 140 -5.11 -4.57 6.09
N ILE A 141 -4.99 -3.24 5.97
CA ILE A 141 -3.68 -2.62 5.68
C ILE A 141 -2.72 -2.78 6.86
N MET A 142 -3.23 -3.12 8.05
CA MET A 142 -2.45 -3.40 9.26
C MET A 142 -1.72 -4.76 9.21
N ARG A 143 -1.53 -5.37 8.05
CA ARG A 143 -0.70 -6.57 7.94
C ARG A 143 0.77 -6.27 8.32
N GLY A 144 1.40 -7.13 9.09
CA GLY A 144 2.76 -6.96 9.59
C GLY A 144 3.62 -8.22 9.51
N SER A 145 4.88 -8.12 9.88
CA SER A 145 5.78 -9.28 9.98
C SER A 145 5.52 -10.07 11.28
N PRO A 146 5.75 -11.40 11.30
CA PRO A 146 6.11 -12.25 10.16
C PRO A 146 4.90 -12.55 9.25
N LEU A 147 5.16 -12.62 7.93
CA LEU A 147 4.14 -12.98 6.95
C LEU A 147 3.84 -14.49 6.97
N PRO A 148 2.59 -14.91 6.69
CA PRO A 148 2.29 -16.31 6.38
C PRO A 148 3.15 -16.81 5.20
N PRO A 149 3.56 -18.10 5.18
CA PRO A 149 4.49 -18.64 4.16
C PRO A 149 4.10 -18.39 2.71
N ASP A 150 2.80 -18.44 2.41
CA ASP A 150 2.26 -18.35 1.03
C ASP A 150 1.73 -16.94 0.72
N LYS A 151 2.23 -15.92 1.42
CA LYS A 151 1.76 -14.54 1.27
C LYS A 151 2.89 -13.56 0.99
N THR A 152 2.59 -12.62 0.11
CA THR A 152 3.47 -11.51 -0.23
C THR A 152 3.08 -10.28 0.60
N PRO A 153 4.01 -9.33 0.83
CA PRO A 153 3.71 -8.12 1.58
C PRO A 153 2.75 -7.16 0.84
N ILE A 154 2.28 -7.48 -0.36
CA ILE A 154 1.52 -6.53 -1.17
C ILE A 154 0.05 -6.50 -0.76
N VAL A 155 -0.41 -5.30 -0.38
CA VAL A 155 -1.82 -5.00 -0.16
C VAL A 155 -2.35 -4.29 -1.40
N ASN A 156 -3.43 -4.81 -1.99
CA ASN A 156 -4.10 -4.21 -3.13
C ASN A 156 -4.94 -2.98 -2.70
N TYR A 157 -4.26 -1.86 -2.44
CA TYR A 157 -4.84 -0.63 -1.89
C TYR A 157 -5.14 0.38 -3.00
N THR A 158 -6.17 0.12 -3.81
CA THR A 158 -6.64 0.96 -4.91
C THR A 158 -8.15 0.88 -5.04
N GLY A 159 -8.75 1.85 -5.76
CA GLY A 159 -10.19 1.85 -6.10
C GLY A 159 -11.11 1.52 -4.93
N THR A 160 -12.04 0.58 -5.11
CA THR A 160 -13.01 0.22 -4.07
C THR A 160 -12.38 -0.51 -2.88
N ARG A 161 -11.19 -1.11 -3.06
CA ARG A 161 -10.46 -1.74 -1.95
C ARG A 161 -9.88 -0.70 -1.01
N ARG A 162 -9.39 0.43 -1.56
CA ARG A 162 -8.93 1.57 -0.75
C ARG A 162 -10.02 1.99 0.23
N ASP A 163 -11.23 2.21 -0.26
CA ASP A 163 -12.36 2.64 0.56
C ASP A 163 -12.65 1.64 1.69
N TYR A 164 -12.72 0.34 1.36
CA TYR A 164 -12.87 -0.72 2.35
C TYR A 164 -11.75 -0.70 3.40
N TYR A 165 -10.49 -0.58 3.01
CA TYR A 165 -9.39 -0.62 3.97
C TYR A 165 -9.37 0.59 4.90
N ILE A 166 -9.80 1.76 4.42
CA ILE A 166 -9.92 2.95 5.27
C ILE A 166 -11.10 2.77 6.23
N ASP A 167 -12.25 2.28 5.75
CA ASP A 167 -13.38 1.94 6.62
C ASP A 167 -12.94 0.94 7.71
N GLU A 168 -12.23 -0.11 7.31
CA GLU A 168 -11.70 -1.14 8.20
C GLU A 168 -10.68 -0.57 9.17
N LEU A 169 -9.80 0.36 8.76
CA LEU A 169 -8.78 0.98 9.61
C LEU A 169 -9.39 1.78 10.77
N PHE A 170 -10.47 2.52 10.53
CA PHE A 170 -11.17 3.28 11.56
C PHE A 170 -12.17 2.42 12.35
N GLU A 171 -12.80 1.43 11.71
CA GLU A 171 -13.75 0.51 12.31
C GLU A 171 -13.35 -0.96 12.03
N PRO A 172 -12.58 -1.60 12.93
CA PRO A 172 -12.11 -2.97 12.75
C PRO A 172 -13.23 -4.02 12.62
N THR A 173 -14.48 -3.67 12.96
CA THR A 173 -15.63 -4.54 12.79
C THR A 173 -16.29 -4.42 11.41
N THR A 174 -15.72 -3.63 10.50
CA THR A 174 -16.18 -3.47 9.12
C THR A 174 -16.42 -4.83 8.46
N SER A 175 -17.63 -5.01 7.92
CA SER A 175 -18.03 -6.27 7.31
C SER A 175 -17.23 -6.56 6.04
N ALA A 176 -17.05 -7.84 5.75
CA ALA A 176 -16.44 -8.29 4.51
C ALA A 176 -17.13 -7.66 3.28
N PRO A 177 -16.39 -7.04 2.35
CA PRO A 177 -16.97 -6.30 1.25
C PRO A 177 -17.57 -7.23 0.19
N SER A 178 -18.58 -6.74 -0.53
CA SER A 178 -19.31 -7.52 -1.54
C SER A 178 -18.41 -8.00 -2.70
N TRP A 179 -17.39 -7.22 -3.03
CA TRP A 179 -16.47 -7.49 -4.13
C TRP A 179 -15.57 -8.71 -3.91
N LEU A 180 -15.54 -9.29 -2.70
CA LEU A 180 -14.84 -10.55 -2.42
C LEU A 180 -15.39 -11.74 -3.20
N ASN A 181 -16.70 -11.70 -3.49
CA ASN A 181 -17.39 -12.76 -4.21
C ASN A 181 -17.55 -12.44 -5.69
N LEU A 182 -16.86 -11.41 -6.20
CA LEU A 182 -16.89 -11.07 -7.61
C LEU A 182 -16.28 -12.24 -8.40
N SER A 183 -17.10 -12.80 -9.29
CA SER A 183 -16.71 -13.79 -10.27
C SER A 183 -17.48 -13.48 -11.54
N VAL A 184 -16.76 -13.17 -12.61
CA VAL A 184 -17.34 -12.77 -13.89
C VAL A 184 -17.10 -13.91 -14.87
N PRO A 185 -18.15 -14.61 -15.37
CA PRO A 185 -17.98 -15.65 -16.37
C PRO A 185 -17.20 -15.16 -17.58
N TYR A 186 -16.36 -16.04 -18.14
CA TYR A 186 -15.58 -15.70 -19.33
C TYR A 186 -16.49 -15.33 -20.52
N THR A 187 -17.67 -15.96 -20.61
CA THR A 187 -18.68 -15.76 -21.66
C THR A 187 -19.49 -14.47 -21.55
N ASP A 188 -19.25 -13.60 -20.55
CA ASP A 188 -19.96 -12.32 -20.41
C ASP A 188 -19.65 -11.34 -21.54
N VAL A 189 -18.59 -11.58 -22.30
CA VAL A 189 -18.28 -10.89 -23.55
C VAL A 189 -18.32 -11.92 -24.67
N SER A 190 -19.22 -11.74 -25.63
CA SER A 190 -19.33 -12.60 -26.81
C SER A 190 -18.42 -12.15 -27.95
N GLU A 191 -18.13 -13.05 -28.89
CA GLU A 191 -17.23 -12.77 -30.02
C GLU A 191 -17.71 -11.63 -30.94
N ASP A 192 -19.02 -11.41 -31.03
CA ASP A 192 -19.59 -10.29 -31.80
C ASP A 192 -19.39 -8.92 -31.14
N GLN A 193 -19.00 -8.88 -29.87
CA GLN A 193 -18.61 -7.64 -29.17
C GLN A 193 -17.11 -7.33 -29.30
N LYS A 194 -16.32 -8.23 -29.92
CA LYS A 194 -14.87 -8.08 -30.04
C LYS A 194 -14.49 -7.52 -31.40
N SER A 195 -13.78 -6.38 -31.39
CA SER A 195 -13.16 -5.81 -32.57
C SER A 195 -11.64 -5.93 -32.48
N MET A 196 -11.04 -6.84 -33.26
CA MET A 196 -9.60 -7.11 -33.22
C MET A 196 -8.78 -5.92 -33.74
N ILE A 197 -7.74 -5.53 -32.99
CA ILE A 197 -6.83 -4.43 -33.32
C ILE A 197 -5.36 -4.86 -33.44
N LEU A 198 -4.99 -5.99 -32.85
CA LEU A 198 -3.65 -6.58 -32.95
C LEU A 198 -3.78 -8.10 -32.96
N SER A 199 -2.99 -8.77 -33.79
CA SER A 199 -2.84 -10.22 -33.80
C SER A 199 -1.41 -10.58 -34.13
N ILE A 200 -0.78 -11.37 -33.27
CA ILE A 200 0.57 -11.87 -33.41
C ILE A 200 0.52 -13.39 -33.18
N SER A 201 1.27 -14.15 -33.94
CA SER A 201 1.24 -15.61 -33.86
C SER A 201 2.63 -16.22 -34.03
N ASP A 202 2.84 -17.37 -33.40
CA ASP A 202 4.05 -18.20 -33.51
C ASP A 202 5.35 -17.43 -33.26
N ILE A 203 5.43 -16.75 -32.12
CA ILE A 203 6.57 -15.94 -31.68
C ILE A 203 7.10 -16.41 -30.33
N GLU A 204 8.39 -16.16 -30.06
CA GLU A 204 9.03 -16.47 -28.77
C GLU A 204 9.09 -15.24 -27.84
N GLU A 205 9.15 -14.06 -28.43
CA GLU A 205 9.24 -12.77 -27.74
C GLU A 205 8.50 -11.72 -28.56
N PHE A 206 7.92 -10.73 -27.89
CA PHE A 206 7.31 -9.57 -28.53
C PHE A 206 7.28 -8.37 -27.62
N ASP A 207 7.22 -7.20 -28.24
CA ASP A 207 7.09 -5.94 -27.55
C ASP A 207 6.36 -4.91 -28.42
N GLU A 208 5.04 -4.78 -28.22
CA GLU A 208 4.16 -4.05 -29.12
C GLU A 208 3.41 -2.89 -28.47
N LEU A 209 3.28 -1.80 -29.22
CA LEU A 209 2.39 -0.70 -28.90
C LEU A 209 1.00 -0.96 -29.50
N THR A 210 -0.03 -0.86 -28.67
CA THR A 210 -1.42 -0.96 -29.10
C THR A 210 -2.03 0.44 -29.32
N THR A 211 -3.21 0.48 -29.94
CA THR A 211 -4.02 1.69 -30.08
C THR A 211 -5.01 1.88 -28.92
N LEU A 212 -4.94 1.05 -27.88
CA LEU A 212 -5.84 1.12 -26.73
C LEU A 212 -5.68 2.45 -25.99
N THR A 213 -6.81 2.99 -25.56
CA THR A 213 -6.86 4.22 -24.75
C THR A 213 -7.56 3.95 -23.43
N ARG A 214 -7.42 4.88 -22.48
CA ARG A 214 -8.09 4.79 -21.18
C ARG A 214 -9.62 4.84 -21.25
N GLU A 215 -10.20 5.22 -22.38
CA GLU A 215 -11.66 5.37 -22.51
C GLU A 215 -12.33 4.09 -23.08
N VAL A 216 -11.54 3.08 -23.46
CA VAL A 216 -12.02 1.92 -24.20
C VAL A 216 -11.90 0.65 -23.36
N ASN A 217 -12.96 -0.15 -23.36
CA ASN A 217 -12.97 -1.52 -22.85
C ASN A 217 -12.24 -2.43 -23.84
N PHE A 218 -11.49 -3.39 -23.33
CA PHE A 218 -10.62 -4.20 -24.18
C PHE A 218 -10.43 -5.61 -23.65
N GLU A 219 -10.00 -6.49 -24.53
CA GLU A 219 -9.58 -7.83 -24.16
C GLU A 219 -8.24 -8.15 -24.82
N ILE A 220 -7.33 -8.71 -24.04
CA ILE A 220 -6.07 -9.28 -24.49
C ILE A 220 -6.17 -10.77 -24.25
N GLU A 221 -6.19 -11.55 -25.31
CA GLU A 221 -6.13 -13.01 -25.25
C GLU A 221 -4.75 -13.48 -25.67
N MET A 222 -4.20 -14.45 -24.96
CA MET A 222 -2.96 -15.10 -25.36
C MET A 222 -3.02 -16.59 -25.13
N GLU A 223 -2.58 -17.33 -26.15
CA GLU A 223 -2.30 -18.75 -26.04
C GLU A 223 -0.78 -18.91 -25.98
N MET A 224 -0.27 -19.41 -24.86
CA MET A 224 1.16 -19.64 -24.65
C MET A 224 1.44 -21.04 -24.16
N GLU A 225 2.61 -21.55 -24.52
CA GLU A 225 3.16 -22.82 -24.07
C GLU A 225 4.53 -22.57 -23.45
N VAL A 226 4.66 -22.85 -22.16
CA VAL A 226 5.95 -22.76 -21.46
C VAL A 226 6.74 -24.03 -21.76
N LEU A 227 7.91 -23.89 -22.37
CA LEU A 227 8.77 -24.96 -22.86
C LEU A 227 9.80 -25.44 -21.84
N SER A 228 9.91 -24.78 -20.67
CA SER A 228 10.54 -25.35 -19.49
C SER A 228 9.71 -25.13 -18.24
N GLY A 229 9.94 -25.96 -17.23
CA GLY A 229 9.31 -25.81 -15.93
C GLY A 229 10.20 -25.13 -14.89
N LEU A 230 11.29 -24.42 -15.26
CA LEU A 230 12.32 -23.98 -14.31
C LEU A 230 12.46 -22.45 -14.18
N SER A 231 11.55 -21.69 -14.78
CA SER A 231 11.68 -20.23 -14.88
C SER A 231 10.31 -19.54 -14.86
N PHE A 232 10.30 -18.22 -15.04
CA PHE A 232 9.10 -17.45 -15.32
C PHE A 232 8.96 -17.12 -16.81
N SER A 233 7.74 -17.25 -17.31
CA SER A 233 7.35 -16.85 -18.66
C SER A 233 5.91 -16.34 -18.66
N GLY A 234 5.66 -15.23 -19.35
CA GLY A 234 4.34 -14.63 -19.42
C GLY A 234 4.35 -13.32 -20.17
N ILE A 235 3.59 -12.35 -19.68
CA ILE A 235 3.47 -11.03 -20.30
C ILE A 235 3.49 -9.90 -19.28
N TYR A 236 3.74 -8.70 -19.80
CA TYR A 236 3.36 -7.47 -19.14
C TYR A 236 2.33 -6.71 -19.98
N TRP A 237 1.49 -5.94 -19.28
CA TRP A 237 0.58 -4.95 -19.80
C TRP A 237 0.88 -3.60 -19.16
N ALA A 238 0.84 -2.55 -19.96
CA ALA A 238 1.22 -1.18 -19.61
C ALA A 238 2.73 -0.96 -19.37
N GLY A 239 3.58 -1.80 -19.96
CA GLY A 239 5.05 -1.69 -19.96
C GLY A 239 5.75 -2.49 -18.84
N PRO A 240 7.03 -2.89 -19.03
CA PRO A 240 7.70 -3.84 -18.14
C PRO A 240 8.21 -3.23 -16.81
N ASP A 241 8.61 -1.96 -16.82
CA ASP A 241 9.24 -1.30 -15.65
C ASP A 241 8.47 -0.07 -15.16
N ILE A 242 7.20 0.00 -15.55
CA ILE A 242 6.35 1.15 -15.25
C ILE A 242 5.57 0.87 -13.96
N PRO A 243 5.54 1.80 -12.98
CA PRO A 243 4.63 1.68 -11.84
C PRO A 243 3.19 1.55 -12.33
N ASN A 244 2.44 0.62 -11.74
CA ASN A 244 1.11 0.23 -12.21
C ASN A 244 1.18 -0.37 -13.64
N SER A 245 2.10 -1.29 -13.88
CA SER A 245 1.98 -2.29 -14.95
C SER A 245 1.30 -3.53 -14.39
N LEU A 246 0.72 -4.37 -15.24
CA LEU A 246 0.19 -5.68 -14.86
C LEU A 246 1.06 -6.76 -15.48
N HIS A 247 1.63 -7.64 -14.66
CA HIS A 247 2.41 -8.79 -15.12
C HIS A 247 1.63 -10.06 -14.78
N LEU A 248 1.49 -10.93 -15.77
CA LEU A 248 0.80 -12.21 -15.64
C LEU A 248 1.71 -13.29 -16.22
N TYR A 249 2.18 -14.20 -15.39
CA TYR A 249 3.18 -15.17 -15.81
C TYR A 249 3.08 -16.50 -15.07
N VAL A 250 3.55 -17.55 -15.73
CA VAL A 250 3.77 -18.87 -15.13
C VAL A 250 5.12 -18.87 -14.45
N PHE A 251 5.23 -19.45 -13.26
CA PHE A 251 6.47 -19.69 -12.53
C PHE A 251 6.63 -21.18 -12.22
N ASP A 252 7.84 -21.72 -12.45
CA ASP A 252 8.22 -23.13 -12.19
C ASP A 252 7.27 -24.16 -12.84
N GLY A 253 6.58 -23.76 -13.91
CA GLY A 253 5.56 -24.56 -14.59
C GLY A 253 4.34 -24.94 -13.75
N LYS A 254 4.19 -24.43 -12.52
CA LYS A 254 3.12 -24.86 -11.60
C LYS A 254 2.38 -23.72 -10.92
N GLN A 255 2.89 -22.51 -11.03
CA GLN A 255 2.29 -21.35 -10.37
C GLN A 255 1.89 -20.32 -11.42
N ILE A 256 0.77 -19.64 -11.20
CA ILE A 256 0.43 -18.42 -11.93
C ILE A 256 0.61 -17.25 -10.97
N HIS A 257 1.42 -16.29 -11.38
CA HIS A 257 1.69 -15.09 -10.62
C HIS A 257 0.98 -13.91 -11.28
N ILE A 258 0.30 -13.13 -10.45
CA ILE A 258 -0.25 -11.83 -10.80
C ILE A 258 0.60 -10.81 -10.07
N ALA A 259 1.21 -9.89 -10.81
CA ALA A 259 2.07 -8.87 -10.26
C ALA A 259 1.74 -7.48 -10.80
N SER A 260 2.03 -6.45 -10.00
CA SER A 260 1.85 -5.06 -10.40
C SER A 260 3.08 -4.21 -10.07
N GLY A 261 3.78 -3.73 -11.10
CA GLY A 261 4.80 -2.66 -11.03
C GLY A 261 6.03 -2.89 -10.13
N GLN A 262 7.15 -2.27 -10.54
CA GLN A 262 8.53 -2.34 -10.02
C GLN A 262 8.94 -3.57 -9.18
N GLN A 263 9.86 -4.33 -9.80
CA GLN A 263 10.55 -5.58 -9.46
C GLN A 263 10.82 -5.95 -7.98
N LEU A 264 10.72 -5.04 -7.02
CA LEU A 264 11.18 -5.29 -5.66
C LEU A 264 10.17 -6.02 -4.77
N TYR A 265 8.86 -5.90 -4.98
CA TYR A 265 7.87 -6.63 -4.16
C TYR A 265 6.60 -7.03 -4.91
N GLY A 266 6.55 -6.82 -6.23
CA GLY A 266 5.33 -6.67 -7.03
C GLY A 266 4.39 -7.87 -7.20
N ILE A 267 4.59 -9.03 -6.58
CA ILE A 267 3.66 -10.17 -6.70
C ILE A 267 2.47 -9.94 -5.76
N MET A 268 1.27 -9.81 -6.34
CA MET A 268 0.02 -9.61 -5.60
C MET A 268 -0.62 -10.94 -5.24
N HIS A 269 -0.63 -11.89 -6.18
CA HIS A 269 -1.26 -13.20 -6.00
C HIS A 269 -0.43 -14.30 -6.64
N VAL A 270 -0.47 -15.47 -5.99
CA VAL A 270 0.12 -16.72 -6.44
C VAL A 270 -0.97 -17.78 -6.43
N PHE A 271 -1.15 -18.45 -7.56
CA PHE A 271 -2.09 -19.56 -7.69
C PHE A 271 -1.32 -20.83 -7.99
N ASP A 272 -1.38 -21.79 -7.06
CA ASP A 272 -0.74 -23.10 -7.21
C ASP A 272 -1.62 -24.06 -8.01
N TYR A 273 -1.03 -24.67 -9.03
CA TYR A 273 -1.63 -25.73 -9.83
C TYR A 273 -0.94 -27.07 -9.53
N PRO A 274 -1.67 -28.08 -9.01
CA PRO A 274 -1.08 -29.38 -8.66
C PRO A 274 -0.48 -30.12 -9.86
N SER A 275 -1.05 -29.91 -11.04
CA SER A 275 -0.54 -30.42 -12.31
C SER A 275 0.38 -29.40 -12.96
N ASN A 276 1.48 -29.87 -13.55
CA ASN A 276 2.37 -29.03 -14.35
C ASN A 276 1.58 -28.39 -15.51
N ILE A 277 1.51 -27.07 -15.54
CA ILE A 277 0.89 -26.30 -16.62
C ILE A 277 1.89 -25.95 -17.73
N ALA A 278 3.20 -26.22 -17.54
CA ALA A 278 4.17 -26.20 -18.64
C ALA A 278 3.95 -27.36 -19.63
N PHE A 279 4.55 -27.23 -20.81
CA PHE A 279 4.43 -28.16 -21.95
C PHE A 279 2.99 -28.36 -22.44
N GLN A 280 2.12 -27.39 -22.15
CA GLN A 280 0.73 -27.35 -22.56
C GLN A 280 0.41 -25.96 -23.09
N LYS A 281 -0.48 -25.89 -24.08
CA LYS A 281 -1.08 -24.64 -24.53
C LYS A 281 -2.06 -24.18 -23.48
N ASN A 282 -1.81 -23.00 -22.92
CA ASN A 282 -2.72 -22.38 -21.97
C ASN A 282 -3.13 -21.01 -22.48
N LYS A 283 -4.41 -20.67 -22.24
CA LYS A 283 -4.99 -19.37 -22.57
C LYS A 283 -4.96 -18.47 -21.34
N PHE A 284 -4.31 -17.33 -21.42
CA PHE A 284 -4.48 -16.24 -20.47
C PHE A 284 -5.33 -15.15 -21.09
N THR A 285 -6.12 -14.46 -20.28
CA THR A 285 -6.89 -13.31 -20.74
C THR A 285 -6.85 -12.19 -19.72
N ILE A 286 -6.51 -10.99 -20.20
CA ILE A 286 -6.71 -9.74 -19.46
C ILE A 286 -7.87 -9.02 -20.14
N ARG A 287 -8.98 -8.88 -19.43
CA ARG A 287 -10.13 -8.13 -19.91
C ARG A 287 -10.29 -6.88 -19.06
N ARG A 288 -10.44 -5.73 -19.70
CA ARG A 288 -10.85 -4.51 -19.04
C ARG A 288 -12.32 -4.24 -19.33
N VAL A 289 -13.11 -4.09 -18.27
CA VAL A 289 -14.47 -3.57 -18.32
C VAL A 289 -14.58 -2.43 -17.32
N ASP A 290 -14.80 -1.24 -17.84
CA ASP A 290 -14.87 0.03 -17.12
C ASP A 290 -13.61 0.24 -16.25
N ASP A 291 -13.80 0.21 -14.93
CA ASP A 291 -12.76 0.43 -13.93
C ASP A 291 -12.19 -0.88 -13.37
N LEU A 292 -12.39 -2.02 -14.05
CA LEU A 292 -11.90 -3.32 -13.62
C LEU A 292 -11.01 -3.98 -14.66
N TYR A 293 -9.91 -4.57 -14.20
CA TYR A 293 -9.23 -5.67 -14.88
C TYR A 293 -9.75 -7.00 -14.36
N LEU A 294 -10.17 -7.87 -15.27
CA LEU A 294 -10.62 -9.24 -15.04
C LEU A 294 -9.59 -10.18 -15.65
N LEU A 295 -9.12 -11.15 -14.88
CA LEU A 295 -8.03 -12.04 -15.25
C LEU A 295 -8.56 -13.46 -15.34
N TYR A 296 -8.22 -14.13 -16.43
CA TYR A 296 -8.66 -15.50 -16.70
C TYR A 296 -7.49 -16.39 -17.06
N PHE A 297 -7.62 -17.65 -16.66
CA PHE A 297 -6.74 -18.73 -17.06
C PHE A 297 -7.57 -19.90 -17.59
N ASN A 298 -7.30 -20.31 -18.83
CA ASN A 298 -8.08 -21.32 -19.56
C ASN A 298 -9.59 -21.07 -19.45
N GLU A 299 -9.99 -19.81 -19.67
CA GLU A 299 -11.39 -19.35 -19.65
C GLU A 299 -12.08 -19.50 -18.27
N GLN A 300 -11.33 -19.78 -17.22
CA GLN A 300 -11.78 -19.73 -15.84
C GLN A 300 -11.38 -18.40 -15.21
N PHE A 301 -12.32 -17.77 -14.51
CA PHE A 301 -12.05 -16.55 -13.77
C PHE A 301 -11.00 -16.83 -12.69
N LEU A 302 -9.93 -16.04 -12.70
CA LEU A 302 -8.81 -16.19 -11.78
C LEU A 302 -8.88 -15.12 -10.69
N TYR A 303 -8.93 -13.85 -11.08
CA TYR A 303 -8.86 -12.72 -10.16
C TYR A 303 -9.31 -11.42 -10.83
N TRP A 304 -9.45 -10.35 -10.03
CA TRP A 304 -9.75 -9.01 -10.54
C TRP A 304 -8.99 -7.92 -9.79
N LEU A 305 -8.66 -6.85 -10.50
CA LEU A 305 -7.96 -5.67 -10.00
C LEU A 305 -8.73 -4.42 -10.39
N ASP A 306 -8.66 -3.39 -9.57
CA ASP A 306 -9.08 -2.05 -9.97
C ASP A 306 -8.19 -1.56 -11.14
N TYR A 307 -8.81 -0.96 -12.15
CA TYR A 307 -8.11 -0.37 -13.28
C TYR A 307 -7.28 0.82 -12.80
N PHE A 308 -5.98 0.76 -13.06
CA PHE A 308 -5.10 1.90 -12.93
C PHE A 308 -4.97 2.63 -14.28
N PRO A 309 -4.92 3.96 -14.29
CA PRO A 309 -4.76 4.73 -15.52
C PRO A 309 -3.54 4.29 -16.32
N LEU A 310 -3.74 3.99 -17.61
CA LEU A 310 -2.68 3.60 -18.53
C LEU A 310 -1.61 4.68 -18.63
N ARG A 311 -0.39 4.34 -18.21
CA ARG A 311 0.81 5.12 -18.50
C ARG A 311 1.39 4.80 -19.88
N SER A 312 1.13 3.59 -20.35
CA SER A 312 1.54 3.10 -21.66
C SER A 312 0.52 2.07 -22.15
N ALA A 313 0.22 2.05 -23.44
CA ALA A 313 -0.66 1.06 -24.07
C ALA A 313 0.16 -0.08 -24.68
N LYS A 314 1.16 -0.55 -23.93
CA LYS A 314 2.22 -1.45 -24.40
C LYS A 314 2.04 -2.85 -23.81
N ILE A 315 2.12 -3.87 -24.66
CA ILE A 315 2.07 -5.28 -24.29
C ILE A 315 3.33 -5.96 -24.77
N GLY A 316 3.90 -6.85 -23.96
CA GLY A 316 5.04 -7.63 -24.39
C GLY A 316 5.23 -8.87 -23.56
N SER A 317 6.14 -9.72 -24.02
CA SER A 317 6.56 -10.93 -23.31
C SER A 317 7.39 -10.59 -22.08
N LEU A 318 7.17 -11.35 -21.01
CA LEU A 318 7.96 -11.35 -19.79
C LEU A 318 8.66 -12.70 -19.71
N ASN A 319 9.94 -12.74 -20.10
CA ASN A 319 10.74 -13.97 -20.13
C ASN A 319 12.03 -13.78 -19.34
N ASN A 320 12.54 -14.87 -18.77
CA ASN A 320 13.90 -14.88 -18.23
C ASN A 320 14.92 -14.94 -19.38
N GLU A 321 15.76 -13.91 -19.51
CA GLU A 321 16.76 -13.76 -20.58
C GLU A 321 17.71 -14.96 -20.74
N MET A 322 17.82 -15.82 -19.74
CA MET A 322 18.72 -16.98 -19.76
C MET A 322 18.16 -18.19 -20.52
N VAL A 323 16.84 -18.25 -20.80
CA VAL A 323 16.26 -19.41 -21.48
C VAL A 323 15.01 -19.03 -22.31
N ASN A 324 15.03 -19.31 -23.62
CA ASN A 324 13.84 -19.19 -24.50
C ASN A 324 12.85 -20.32 -24.21
N ASP A 325 12.13 -20.19 -23.10
CA ASP A 325 11.27 -21.22 -22.53
C ASP A 325 9.78 -20.96 -22.76
N VAL A 326 9.43 -20.23 -23.82
CA VAL A 326 8.02 -20.01 -24.14
C VAL A 326 7.81 -19.89 -25.63
N ARG A 327 6.64 -20.34 -26.06
CA ARG A 327 6.07 -20.02 -27.37
C ARG A 327 4.71 -19.38 -27.17
N PHE A 328 4.52 -18.18 -27.69
CA PHE A 328 3.20 -17.57 -27.82
C PHE A 328 2.63 -18.00 -29.17
N HIS A 329 1.63 -18.87 -29.13
CA HIS A 329 0.96 -19.38 -30.31
C HIS A 329 0.06 -18.31 -30.92
N ASN A 330 -0.67 -17.58 -30.07
CA ASN A 330 -1.52 -16.45 -30.48
C ASN A 330 -1.49 -15.37 -29.40
N VAL A 331 -1.41 -14.11 -29.81
CA VAL A 331 -1.64 -12.93 -28.97
C VAL A 331 -2.58 -12.02 -29.73
N ASN A 332 -3.82 -11.91 -29.26
CA ASN A 332 -4.86 -11.10 -29.88
C ASN A 332 -5.28 -10.00 -28.92
N VAL A 333 -5.44 -8.79 -29.44
CA VAL A 333 -5.98 -7.65 -28.70
C VAL A 333 -7.23 -7.16 -29.41
N TYR A 334 -8.27 -6.95 -28.63
CA TYR A 334 -9.59 -6.51 -29.08
C TYR A 334 -10.01 -5.26 -28.32
N THR A 335 -10.71 -4.35 -28.98
CA THR A 335 -11.61 -3.42 -28.31
C THR A 335 -12.97 -4.09 -28.10
N LEU A 336 -13.69 -3.68 -27.07
CA LEU A 336 -15.01 -4.21 -26.72
C LEU A 336 -16.06 -3.10 -26.89
N ASP A 337 -17.19 -3.46 -27.51
CA ASP A 337 -18.34 -2.58 -27.75
C ASP A 337 -19.40 -2.63 -26.64
#